data_AF-A0A803MFF9-F1
#
_entry.id   AF-A0A803MFF9-F1
#
_cell.length_a   1.000
_cell.length_b   1.000
_cell.length_c   1.000
_cell.angle_alpha   90.00
_cell.angle_beta   90.00
_cell.angle_gamma   90.00
#
_symmetry.space_group_name_H-M   'P 1'
#
loop_
_entity.id
_entity.type
_entity.pdbx_description
1 polymer ?
#
loop_
_entity_poly.entity_id
_entity_poly.type
_entity_poly.pdbx_seq_one_letter_code
_entity_poly.pdbx_strand_id
1 'polypeptide(L)'
;SLDFLSPNYSSSGEVTLDSSLSLQDDGFHVGPISCIDVLERECVSVGEDGRVNLVSFGGGKTSYRRVFDSDGLVSYTAVKWASPLEFATGGLGCSLQWWDQRRKPGEPALQFKGKWSQNISSGVMHSIDIHPSRKHTCMAGGSSGTVFAWDLRWPQQPIILSGVGIGERPSHSISESEVWEVQFDCHLQSSNTASVSSSMLPVMMCSEEGILAVLEPGAEPIELLEEPCAINSFDIDKQNYSDIICSLEWESVAILSRS
;
A
#
# COMPACT_ATOMS: atom_id res chain seq x y z
N SER A 1 19.53 -4.80 -9.96
CA SER A 1 19.49 -6.21 -9.54
C SER A 1 18.49 -6.32 -8.40
N LEU A 2 17.53 -7.24 -8.48
CA LEU A 2 16.78 -7.69 -7.29
C LEU A 2 17.44 -9.00 -6.85
N ASP A 3 17.91 -9.03 -5.62
CA ASP A 3 18.49 -10.23 -5.02
C ASP A 3 17.49 -10.79 -4.01
N PHE A 4 16.97 -11.99 -4.28
CA PHE A 4 16.07 -12.69 -3.35
C PHE A 4 16.88 -13.65 -2.47
N LEU A 5 16.80 -13.47 -1.15
CA LEU A 5 17.39 -14.39 -0.18
C LEU A 5 16.41 -15.56 0.06
N SER A 6 16.85 -16.79 -0.24
CA SER A 6 16.09 -18.00 0.07
C SER A 6 16.66 -18.67 1.33
N PRO A 7 15.87 -18.89 2.41
CA PRO A 7 16.34 -19.68 3.54
C PRO A 7 16.39 -21.16 3.17
N ASN A 8 17.58 -21.76 3.23
CA ASN A 8 17.75 -23.21 3.20
C ASN A 8 17.59 -23.76 4.62
N TYR A 9 16.53 -24.54 4.86
CA TYR A 9 16.41 -25.31 6.10
C TYR A 9 17.21 -26.61 5.95
N SER A 10 18.51 -26.55 6.26
CA SER A 10 19.29 -27.75 6.55
C SER A 10 18.91 -28.26 7.95
N SER A 11 18.92 -29.59 8.17
CA SER A 11 18.48 -30.22 9.43
C SER A 11 19.44 -30.03 10.61
N SER A 12 20.17 -28.90 10.65
CA SER A 12 21.11 -28.56 11.71
C SER A 12 21.31 -27.05 11.79
N GLY A 13 20.27 -26.27 12.11
CA GLY A 13 20.37 -24.96 12.77
C GLY A 13 21.16 -23.81 12.10
N GLU A 14 21.89 -24.06 11.02
CA GLU A 14 22.62 -23.06 10.25
C GLU A 14 21.76 -22.60 9.08
N VAL A 15 21.33 -21.34 9.15
CA VAL A 15 20.79 -20.62 7.99
C VAL A 15 22.00 -20.23 7.14
N THR A 16 22.38 -21.08 6.20
CA THR A 16 23.31 -20.72 5.14
C THR A 16 22.57 -19.88 4.09
N LEU A 17 23.00 -18.63 3.92
CA LEU A 17 22.56 -17.70 2.87
C LEU A 17 23.18 -18.10 1.51
N ASP A 18 22.95 -19.34 1.08
CA ASP A 18 23.58 -19.90 -0.11
C ASP A 18 22.61 -19.85 -1.29
N SER A 19 22.54 -18.68 -1.93
CA SER A 19 22.41 -18.45 -3.38
C SER A 19 21.73 -17.10 -3.62
N SER A 20 22.48 -16.10 -4.10
CA SER A 20 21.89 -14.90 -4.70
C SER A 20 21.28 -15.29 -6.05
N LEU A 21 19.95 -15.39 -6.10
CA LEU A 21 19.24 -15.50 -7.36
C LEU A 21 19.05 -14.09 -7.92
N SER A 22 19.97 -13.65 -8.78
CA SER A 22 19.90 -12.33 -9.43
C SER A 22 19.13 -12.43 -10.76
N LEU A 23 18.13 -11.58 -10.94
CA LEU A 23 17.57 -11.30 -12.26
C LEU A 23 18.48 -10.28 -12.97
N GLN A 24 19.36 -10.76 -13.85
CA GLN A 24 20.10 -9.91 -14.79
C GLN A 24 19.38 -9.95 -16.14
N ASP A 25 18.35 -9.12 -16.30
CA ASP A 25 17.68 -8.90 -17.58
C ASP A 25 17.47 -7.40 -17.78
N ASP A 26 17.99 -6.87 -18.89
CA ASP A 26 17.84 -5.47 -19.32
C ASP A 26 16.36 -5.08 -19.52
N GLY A 27 15.46 -6.07 -19.54
CA GLY A 27 14.03 -5.91 -19.66
C GLY A 27 13.23 -5.92 -18.35
N PHE A 28 13.82 -5.88 -17.16
CA PHE A 28 13.00 -5.94 -15.93
C PHE A 28 12.34 -4.59 -15.59
N HIS A 29 13.09 -3.67 -14.98
CA HIS A 29 12.71 -2.27 -14.78
C HIS A 29 13.78 -1.34 -15.38
N VAL A 30 13.38 -0.17 -15.86
CA VAL A 30 14.26 0.94 -16.26
C VAL A 30 14.33 1.94 -15.12
N GLY A 31 15.26 1.74 -14.19
CA GLY A 31 15.41 2.59 -13.00
C GLY A 31 15.04 1.88 -11.70
N PRO A 32 14.74 2.64 -10.63
CA PRO A 32 14.45 2.07 -9.33
C PRO A 32 13.10 1.33 -9.32
N ILE A 33 13.03 0.29 -8.50
CA ILE A 33 11.78 -0.38 -8.17
C ILE A 33 11.20 0.39 -6.99
N SER A 34 9.98 0.89 -7.16
CA SER A 34 9.34 1.73 -6.15
C SER A 34 8.70 0.90 -5.05
N CYS A 35 8.11 -0.25 -5.40
CA CYS A 35 7.41 -1.09 -4.45
C CYS A 35 7.39 -2.56 -4.90
N ILE A 36 7.36 -3.45 -3.92
CA ILE A 36 7.16 -4.88 -4.11
C ILE A 36 6.13 -5.39 -3.09
N ASP A 37 5.41 -6.43 -3.46
CA ASP A 37 4.60 -7.19 -2.51
C ASP A 37 4.73 -8.69 -2.76
N VAL A 38 4.83 -9.45 -1.68
CA VAL A 38 5.17 -10.88 -1.73
C VAL A 38 3.98 -11.70 -1.23
N LEU A 39 3.59 -12.70 -2.02
CA LEU A 39 2.57 -13.68 -1.67
C LEU A 39 3.12 -15.09 -1.96
N GLU A 40 3.35 -15.86 -0.89
CA GLU A 40 3.94 -17.20 -0.95
C GLU A 40 5.31 -17.24 -1.66
N ARG A 41 5.33 -17.73 -2.92
CA ARG A 41 6.53 -17.89 -3.78
C ARG A 41 6.50 -16.96 -4.99
N GLU A 42 5.62 -15.97 -4.95
CA GLU A 42 5.48 -14.96 -5.99
C GLU A 42 5.62 -13.56 -5.39
N CYS A 43 6.18 -12.66 -6.19
CA CYS A 43 6.33 -11.26 -5.88
C CYS A 43 5.78 -10.47 -7.06
N VAL A 44 5.02 -9.42 -6.77
CA VAL A 44 4.73 -8.39 -7.76
C VAL A 44 5.68 -7.22 -7.50
N SER A 45 6.23 -6.64 -8.56
CA SER A 45 7.07 -5.44 -8.49
C SER A 45 6.53 -4.37 -9.42
N VAL A 46 6.68 -3.12 -8.99
CA VAL A 46 6.30 -1.94 -9.77
C VAL A 46 7.39 -0.87 -9.69
N GLY A 47 7.45 -0.02 -10.71
CA GLY A 47 8.48 1.02 -10.80
C GLY A 47 7.94 2.34 -11.35
N GLU A 48 8.74 3.39 -11.18
CA GLU A 48 8.48 4.71 -11.77
C GLU A 48 8.52 4.69 -13.30
N ASP A 49 9.13 3.65 -13.88
CA ASP A 49 9.14 3.35 -15.30
C ASP A 49 7.78 2.89 -15.87
N GLY A 50 6.78 2.71 -15.00
CA GLY A 50 5.44 2.30 -15.39
C GLY A 50 5.33 0.83 -15.75
N ARG A 51 6.30 0.01 -15.34
CA ARG A 51 6.25 -1.44 -15.52
C ARG A 51 5.64 -2.11 -14.30
N VAL A 52 4.92 -3.19 -14.57
CA VAL A 52 4.43 -4.13 -13.56
C VAL A 52 4.94 -5.52 -13.94
N ASN A 53 5.72 -6.13 -13.04
CA ASN A 53 6.29 -7.45 -13.26
C ASN A 53 5.84 -8.43 -12.17
N LEU A 54 5.65 -9.68 -12.56
CA LEU A 54 5.46 -10.80 -11.64
C LEU A 54 6.71 -11.64 -11.64
N VAL A 55 7.25 -11.87 -10.46
CA VAL A 55 8.47 -12.63 -10.21
C VAL A 55 8.09 -13.88 -9.44
N SER A 56 8.40 -15.05 -9.98
CA SER A 56 8.23 -16.32 -9.29
C SER A 56 9.60 -16.82 -8.84
N PHE A 57 9.70 -17.26 -7.60
CA PHE A 57 10.94 -17.77 -7.00
C PHE A 57 10.72 -19.13 -6.33
N GLY A 58 11.46 -20.14 -6.77
CA GLY A 58 11.34 -21.49 -6.24
C GLY A 58 12.06 -22.54 -7.10
N GLY A 59 12.48 -23.64 -6.49
CA GLY A 59 13.16 -24.71 -7.22
C GLY A 59 14.53 -24.32 -7.79
N GLY A 60 15.22 -23.36 -7.17
CA GLY A 60 16.56 -22.91 -7.58
C GLY A 60 16.60 -22.03 -8.84
N LYS A 61 15.44 -21.59 -9.35
CA LYS A 61 15.35 -20.68 -10.49
C LYS A 61 14.41 -19.52 -10.17
N THR A 62 14.81 -18.32 -10.58
CA THR A 62 13.96 -17.13 -10.58
C THR A 62 13.59 -16.81 -12.01
N SER A 63 12.32 -16.48 -12.24
CA SER A 63 11.84 -16.00 -13.52
C SER A 63 10.85 -14.88 -13.29
N TYR A 64 10.73 -13.97 -14.24
CA TYR A 64 9.69 -12.96 -14.21
C TYR A 64 8.89 -12.95 -15.52
N ARG A 65 7.68 -12.41 -15.43
CA ARG A 65 6.86 -12.05 -16.59
C ARG A 65 6.39 -10.61 -16.42
N ARG A 66 6.46 -9.83 -17.50
CA ARG A 66 5.86 -8.50 -17.52
C ARG A 66 4.35 -8.62 -17.65
N VAL A 67 3.61 -8.01 -16.73
CA VAL A 67 2.14 -7.92 -16.76
C VAL A 67 1.71 -6.72 -17.59
N PHE A 68 2.42 -5.60 -17.42
CA PHE A 68 2.09 -4.34 -18.06
C PHE A 68 3.35 -3.49 -18.26
N ASP A 69 3.32 -2.68 -19.32
CA ASP A 69 4.29 -1.63 -19.60
C ASP A 69 3.52 -0.41 -20.09
N SER A 70 3.62 0.71 -19.38
CA SER A 70 3.02 1.95 -19.85
C SER A 70 3.90 2.74 -20.82
N ASP A 71 5.10 2.26 -21.13
CA ASP A 71 6.11 2.97 -21.91
C ASP A 71 6.47 4.33 -21.27
N GLY A 72 6.58 4.34 -19.93
CA GLY A 72 6.88 5.54 -19.13
C GLY A 72 5.75 6.58 -19.00
N LEU A 73 4.53 6.28 -19.48
CA LEU A 73 3.38 7.20 -19.38
C LEU A 73 2.79 7.33 -17.96
N VAL A 74 3.02 6.34 -17.10
CA VAL A 74 2.63 6.39 -15.68
C VAL A 74 3.80 5.94 -14.82
N SER A 75 3.77 6.30 -13.54
CA SER A 75 4.74 5.85 -12.56
C SER A 75 3.99 5.16 -11.42
N TYR A 76 4.43 3.97 -11.05
CA TYR A 76 3.84 3.24 -9.94
C TYR A 76 4.71 3.39 -8.69
N THR A 77 4.07 3.63 -7.56
CA THR A 77 4.69 3.85 -6.25
C THR A 77 4.17 2.86 -5.21
N ALA A 78 3.01 2.26 -5.44
CA ALA A 78 2.43 1.27 -4.54
C ALA A 78 1.93 0.02 -5.28
N VAL A 79 2.10 -1.14 -4.66
CA VAL A 79 1.48 -2.40 -5.07
C VAL A 79 1.13 -3.27 -3.88
N LYS A 80 -0.04 -3.93 -3.91
CA LYS A 80 -0.44 -4.94 -2.92
C LYS A 80 -1.25 -6.09 -3.51
N TRP A 81 -0.93 -7.31 -3.11
CA TRP A 81 -1.70 -8.51 -3.39
C TRP A 81 -3.02 -8.51 -2.63
N ALA A 82 -4.09 -8.87 -3.33
CA ALA A 82 -5.39 -9.16 -2.73
C ALA A 82 -5.71 -10.66 -2.73
N SER A 83 -5.21 -11.38 -3.73
CA SER A 83 -5.29 -12.84 -3.85
C SER A 83 -4.17 -13.32 -4.78
N PRO A 84 -3.93 -14.65 -4.90
CA PRO A 84 -2.93 -15.17 -5.85
C PRO A 84 -3.12 -14.75 -7.30
N LEU A 85 -4.31 -14.25 -7.67
CA LEU A 85 -4.63 -13.84 -9.04
C LEU A 85 -4.96 -12.35 -9.16
N GLU A 86 -5.00 -11.60 -8.07
CA GLU A 86 -5.47 -10.22 -8.04
C GLU A 86 -4.59 -9.35 -7.17
N PHE A 87 -4.27 -8.15 -7.67
CA PHE A 87 -3.48 -7.16 -6.94
C PHE A 87 -3.91 -5.75 -7.34
N ALA A 88 -3.60 -4.78 -6.49
CA ALA A 88 -3.83 -3.37 -6.74
C ALA A 88 -2.50 -2.64 -6.97
N THR A 89 -2.49 -1.64 -7.85
CA THR A 89 -1.36 -0.71 -8.03
C THR A 89 -1.85 0.73 -7.97
N GLY A 90 -0.97 1.65 -7.62
CA GLY A 90 -1.24 3.08 -7.61
C GLY A 90 0.02 3.89 -7.83
N GLY A 91 -0.17 5.13 -8.28
CA GLY A 91 0.91 6.10 -8.41
C GLY A 91 0.53 7.31 -9.26
N LEU A 92 1.53 7.91 -9.92
CA LEU A 92 1.34 9.12 -10.72
C LEU A 92 0.82 8.77 -12.12
N GLY A 93 -0.15 9.56 -12.62
CA GLY A 93 -0.78 9.36 -13.92
C GLY A 93 -1.85 8.25 -13.92
N CYS A 94 -1.92 7.44 -12.87
CA CYS A 94 -2.99 6.49 -12.64
C CYS A 94 -3.27 6.35 -11.13
N SER A 95 -4.43 6.87 -10.68
CA SER A 95 -4.72 6.89 -9.23
C SER A 95 -4.70 5.50 -8.60
N LEU A 96 -5.60 4.60 -9.00
CA LEU A 96 -5.67 3.24 -8.48
C LEU A 96 -6.13 2.28 -9.58
N GLN A 97 -5.46 1.15 -9.72
CA GLN A 97 -5.75 0.11 -10.70
C GLN A 97 -5.88 -1.24 -10.00
N TRP A 98 -6.91 -1.99 -10.36
CA TRP A 98 -7.10 -3.37 -9.93
C TRP A 98 -6.77 -4.31 -11.07
N TRP A 99 -5.90 -5.28 -10.82
CA TRP A 99 -5.44 -6.25 -11.79
C TRP A 99 -6.05 -7.60 -11.47
N ASP A 100 -6.52 -8.30 -12.51
CA ASP A 100 -7.00 -9.67 -12.40
C ASP A 100 -6.34 -10.49 -13.50
N GLN A 101 -5.46 -11.41 -13.12
CA GLN A 101 -4.67 -12.22 -14.04
C GLN A 101 -5.51 -13.15 -14.92
N ARG A 102 -6.79 -13.36 -14.58
CA ARG A 102 -7.75 -14.14 -15.38
C ARG A 102 -8.31 -13.35 -16.55
N ARG A 103 -8.19 -12.01 -16.53
CA ARG A 103 -8.69 -11.13 -17.58
C ARG A 103 -7.66 -10.95 -18.71
N LYS A 104 -8.02 -10.13 -19.69
CA LYS A 104 -7.17 -9.80 -20.83
C LYS A 104 -5.80 -9.30 -20.33
N PRO A 105 -4.69 -9.90 -20.79
CA PRO A 105 -3.36 -9.43 -20.44
C PRO A 105 -3.14 -7.97 -20.85
N GLY A 106 -2.37 -7.23 -20.05
CA GLY A 106 -1.99 -5.85 -20.34
C GLY A 106 -3.06 -4.80 -20.04
N GLU A 107 -4.21 -5.16 -19.46
CA GLU A 107 -5.23 -4.20 -19.06
C GLU A 107 -5.70 -4.43 -17.62
N PRO A 108 -5.87 -3.37 -16.80
CA PRO A 108 -6.43 -3.51 -15.48
C PRO A 108 -7.91 -3.92 -15.57
N ALA A 109 -8.36 -4.74 -14.62
CA ALA A 109 -9.74 -5.17 -14.50
C ALA A 109 -10.69 -4.02 -14.13
N LEU A 110 -10.21 -3.12 -13.26
CA LEU A 110 -10.88 -1.88 -12.87
C LEU A 110 -9.82 -0.79 -12.72
N GLN A 111 -10.20 0.44 -13.00
CA GLN A 111 -9.38 1.62 -12.74
C GLN A 111 -10.23 2.67 -12.06
N PHE A 112 -9.78 3.11 -10.90
CA PHE A 112 -10.33 4.30 -10.28
C PHE A 112 -9.87 5.51 -11.12
N LYS A 113 -10.85 6.26 -11.61
CA LYS A 113 -10.65 7.53 -12.31
C LYS A 113 -11.28 8.60 -11.46
N GLY A 114 -10.61 8.93 -10.35
CA GLY A 114 -11.11 9.96 -9.44
C GLY A 114 -11.44 11.23 -10.22
N LYS A 115 -12.67 11.73 -10.07
CA LYS A 115 -13.01 13.10 -10.49
C LYS A 115 -12.47 14.03 -9.42
N TRP A 116 -11.15 14.20 -9.38
CA TRP A 116 -10.57 15.26 -8.58
C TRP A 116 -11.16 16.57 -9.11
N SER A 117 -11.76 17.38 -8.24
CA SER A 117 -12.30 18.67 -8.61
C SER A 117 -11.25 19.44 -9.44
N GLN A 118 -11.69 20.16 -10.48
CA GLN A 118 -10.90 20.63 -11.64
C GLN A 118 -9.65 21.51 -11.34
N ASN A 119 -9.27 21.69 -10.08
CA ASN A 119 -8.17 22.56 -9.65
C ASN A 119 -7.16 21.93 -8.68
N ILE A 120 -7.28 20.64 -8.35
CA ILE A 120 -6.27 19.98 -7.52
C ILE A 120 -5.51 19.03 -8.42
N SER A 121 -4.19 19.26 -8.50
CA SER A 121 -3.23 18.43 -9.21
C SER A 121 -3.52 16.96 -8.95
N SER A 122 -3.51 16.14 -10.01
CA SER A 122 -3.52 14.68 -9.92
C SER A 122 -2.36 14.23 -9.01
N GLY A 123 -2.64 14.08 -7.71
CA GLY A 123 -1.66 13.71 -6.70
C GLY A 123 -1.10 12.31 -6.94
N VAL A 124 0.06 12.04 -6.35
CA VAL A 124 0.67 10.72 -6.36
C VAL A 124 -0.01 9.88 -5.27
N MET A 125 -0.27 8.61 -5.56
CA MET A 125 -0.70 7.63 -4.55
C MET A 125 0.52 6.89 -4.03
N HIS A 126 0.90 7.11 -2.77
CA HIS A 126 2.12 6.54 -2.19
C HIS A 126 1.92 5.16 -1.60
N SER A 127 0.72 4.87 -1.08
CA SER A 127 0.47 3.63 -0.36
C SER A 127 -0.93 3.07 -0.62
N ILE A 128 -1.03 1.74 -0.54
CA ILE A 128 -2.24 0.95 -0.73
C ILE A 128 -2.24 -0.14 0.33
N ASP A 129 -3.41 -0.42 0.90
CA ASP A 129 -3.63 -1.63 1.68
C ASP A 129 -4.95 -2.32 1.29
N ILE A 130 -4.99 -3.64 1.42
CA ILE A 130 -6.14 -4.48 1.06
C ILE A 130 -6.86 -4.88 2.34
N HIS A 131 -8.19 -4.74 2.35
CA HIS A 131 -8.97 -5.05 3.53
C HIS A 131 -8.86 -6.55 3.88
N PRO A 132 -8.47 -6.91 5.12
CA PRO A 132 -8.07 -8.27 5.48
C PRO A 132 -9.17 -9.31 5.27
N SER A 133 -10.43 -8.96 5.56
CA SER A 133 -11.60 -9.84 5.35
C SER A 133 -12.43 -9.54 4.10
N ARG A 134 -12.16 -8.44 3.38
CA ARG A 134 -12.96 -7.98 2.24
C ARG A 134 -12.06 -7.70 1.05
N LYS A 135 -11.70 -8.77 0.34
CA LYS A 135 -10.77 -8.73 -0.81
C LYS A 135 -11.19 -7.82 -1.97
N HIS A 136 -12.42 -7.28 -1.95
CA HIS A 136 -12.92 -6.31 -2.92
C HIS A 136 -12.93 -4.87 -2.39
N THR A 137 -12.20 -4.62 -1.31
CA THR A 137 -12.06 -3.30 -0.70
C THR A 137 -10.58 -3.06 -0.44
N CYS A 138 -10.10 -1.91 -0.86
CA CYS A 138 -8.75 -1.45 -0.53
C CYS A 138 -8.82 0.01 -0.08
N MET A 139 -7.76 0.48 0.54
CA MET A 139 -7.52 1.88 0.81
C MET A 139 -6.34 2.39 0.00
N ALA A 140 -6.26 3.69 -0.18
CA ALA A 140 -5.11 4.35 -0.73
C ALA A 140 -4.84 5.66 0.01
N GLY A 141 -3.55 5.96 0.17
CA GLY A 141 -3.03 7.20 0.73
C GLY A 141 -2.06 7.87 -0.24
N GLY A 142 -2.02 9.20 -0.22
CA GLY A 142 -1.05 9.94 -1.03
C GLY A 142 -1.12 11.45 -0.83
N SER A 143 -0.92 12.20 -1.90
CA SER A 143 -0.72 13.66 -1.83
C SER A 143 -1.88 14.43 -1.21
N SER A 144 -1.55 15.59 -0.63
CA SER A 144 -2.52 16.55 -0.06
C SER A 144 -3.43 15.96 1.03
N GLY A 145 -2.86 15.13 1.90
CA GLY A 145 -3.56 14.48 3.02
C GLY A 145 -4.59 13.43 2.58
N THR A 146 -4.56 13.03 1.31
CA THR A 146 -5.61 12.19 0.72
C THR A 146 -5.55 10.79 1.27
N VAL A 147 -6.64 10.38 1.91
CA VAL A 147 -6.88 8.98 2.29
C VAL A 147 -8.31 8.63 1.91
N PHE A 148 -8.47 7.56 1.12
CA PHE A 148 -9.79 7.06 0.75
C PHE A 148 -9.81 5.55 0.65
N ALA A 149 -11.00 4.98 0.82
CA ALA A 149 -11.26 3.60 0.54
C ALA A 149 -12.04 3.42 -0.78
N TRP A 150 -11.72 2.34 -1.48
CA TRP A 150 -12.30 1.97 -2.76
C TRP A 150 -12.91 0.58 -2.67
N ASP A 151 -14.24 0.50 -2.82
CA ASP A 151 -14.97 -0.76 -2.95
C ASP A 151 -15.18 -1.08 -4.44
N LEU A 152 -14.63 -2.20 -4.89
CA LEU A 152 -14.69 -2.63 -6.29
C LEU A 152 -16.13 -2.94 -6.75
N ARG A 153 -17.06 -3.15 -5.83
CA ARG A 153 -18.48 -3.35 -6.13
C ARG A 153 -19.17 -2.02 -6.46
N TRP A 154 -18.65 -0.91 -5.94
CA TRP A 154 -19.12 0.45 -6.17
C TRP A 154 -17.99 1.36 -6.62
N PRO A 155 -17.33 1.06 -7.77
CA PRO A 155 -16.04 1.67 -8.12
C PRO A 155 -16.11 3.18 -8.43
N GLN A 156 -17.32 3.73 -8.57
CA GLN A 156 -17.59 5.15 -8.81
C GLN A 156 -17.85 5.95 -7.52
N GLN A 157 -17.91 5.29 -6.36
CA GLN A 157 -18.24 5.89 -5.07
C GLN A 157 -17.16 5.53 -4.04
N PRO A 158 -15.98 6.18 -4.09
CA PRO A 158 -14.97 6.03 -3.05
C PRO A 158 -15.49 6.63 -1.73
N ILE A 159 -15.02 6.09 -0.61
CA ILE A 159 -15.28 6.63 0.72
C ILE A 159 -14.06 7.45 1.11
N ILE A 160 -14.22 8.77 1.19
CA ILE A 160 -13.13 9.67 1.55
C ILE A 160 -13.02 9.73 3.07
N LEU A 161 -11.80 9.53 3.58
CA LEU A 161 -11.49 9.57 5.01
C LEU A 161 -10.76 10.85 5.39
N SER A 162 -9.82 11.29 4.56
CA SER A 162 -9.04 12.53 4.74
C SER A 162 -8.66 13.12 3.39
N GLY A 163 -8.34 14.42 3.36
CA GLY A 163 -7.79 15.12 2.20
C GLY A 163 -8.54 16.40 1.85
N VAL A 164 -7.82 17.36 1.26
CA VAL A 164 -8.36 18.66 0.89
C VAL A 164 -9.07 18.59 -0.47
N GLY A 165 -10.31 19.08 -0.54
CA GLY A 165 -11.05 19.28 -1.80
C GLY A 165 -11.62 18.03 -2.46
N ILE A 166 -11.72 16.92 -1.71
CA ILE A 166 -12.36 15.68 -2.13
C ILE A 166 -13.78 15.60 -1.52
N GLY A 167 -14.70 16.40 -2.04
CA GLY A 167 -16.14 16.36 -1.68
C GLY A 167 -16.70 17.69 -1.17
N GLU A 168 -18.04 17.79 -1.13
CA GLU A 168 -18.80 18.99 -0.71
C GLU A 168 -18.92 19.15 0.83
N ARG A 169 -18.39 18.20 1.60
CA ARG A 169 -18.34 18.29 3.07
C ARG A 169 -16.90 18.59 3.51
N PRO A 170 -16.68 19.40 4.55
CA PRO A 170 -15.37 19.51 5.16
C PRO A 170 -14.98 18.11 5.66
N SER A 171 -14.09 17.43 4.94
CA SER A 171 -13.32 16.33 5.50
C SER A 171 -12.49 16.92 6.64
N HIS A 172 -12.47 16.24 7.78
CA HIS A 172 -11.58 16.55 8.89
C HIS A 172 -10.16 16.18 8.45
N SER A 173 -9.51 17.08 7.71
CA SER A 173 -8.15 16.85 7.21
C SER A 173 -7.20 16.94 8.39
N ILE A 174 -6.61 15.81 8.79
CA ILE A 174 -5.61 15.78 9.86
C ILE A 174 -4.27 16.36 9.41
N SER A 175 -3.98 16.30 8.12
CA SER A 175 -2.79 16.87 7.49
C SER A 175 -3.14 17.32 6.07
N GLU A 176 -2.44 18.32 5.58
CA GLU A 176 -2.47 18.74 4.16
C GLU A 176 -1.23 18.28 3.39
N SER A 177 -0.32 17.54 4.05
CA SER A 177 0.96 17.06 3.50
C SER A 177 0.86 15.69 2.83
N GLU A 178 1.98 15.14 2.35
CA GLU A 178 1.99 13.80 1.76
C GLU A 178 1.68 12.72 2.82
N VAL A 179 0.76 11.81 2.50
CA VAL A 179 0.52 10.59 3.28
C VAL A 179 1.42 9.49 2.75
N TRP A 180 2.41 9.08 3.54
CA TRP A 180 3.44 8.13 3.10
C TRP A 180 2.97 6.68 3.16
N GLU A 181 2.26 6.31 4.23
CA GLU A 181 1.77 4.96 4.41
C GLU A 181 0.36 4.94 4.99
N VAL A 182 -0.43 3.94 4.58
CA VAL A 182 -1.74 3.64 5.13
C VAL A 182 -1.88 2.14 5.37
N GLN A 183 -2.50 1.75 6.49
CA GLN A 183 -2.77 0.35 6.84
C GLN A 183 -4.12 0.19 7.54
N PHE A 184 -4.81 -0.93 7.32
CA PHE A 184 -6.05 -1.23 8.03
C PHE A 184 -5.73 -1.52 9.50
N ASP A 185 -6.37 -0.78 10.40
CA ASP A 185 -6.21 -0.98 11.83
C ASP A 185 -7.25 -1.96 12.36
N CYS A 186 -6.77 -3.13 12.78
CA CYS A 186 -7.60 -4.20 13.35
C CYS A 186 -7.52 -4.27 14.88
N HIS A 187 -6.83 -3.32 15.54
CA HIS A 187 -6.75 -3.23 16.99
C HIS A 187 -8.13 -3.20 17.65
N LEU A 188 -9.01 -2.31 17.18
CA LEU A 188 -10.36 -2.16 17.72
C LEU A 188 -11.30 -3.35 17.41
N GLN A 189 -10.95 -4.20 16.44
CA GLN A 189 -11.70 -5.42 16.15
C GLN A 189 -11.43 -6.53 17.17
N SER A 190 -10.28 -6.47 17.87
CA SER A 190 -9.91 -7.43 18.93
C SER A 190 -10.56 -7.14 20.28
N SER A 191 -10.88 -5.86 20.55
CA SER A 191 -11.28 -5.39 21.89
C SER A 191 -12.79 -5.29 22.13
N ASN A 192 -13.64 -5.30 21.09
CA ASN A 192 -15.08 -5.08 21.25
C ASN A 192 -15.98 -6.03 20.42
N THR A 193 -16.76 -6.86 21.11
CA THR A 193 -17.95 -7.57 20.60
C THR A 193 -19.20 -6.68 20.54
N ALA A 194 -19.06 -5.35 20.52
CA ALA A 194 -20.17 -4.41 20.61
C ALA A 194 -20.28 -3.52 19.36
N SER A 195 -21.36 -3.74 18.61
CA SER A 195 -21.90 -2.91 17.52
C SER A 195 -20.96 -2.45 16.42
N VAL A 196 -20.61 -3.36 15.50
CA VAL A 196 -20.08 -3.01 14.16
C VAL A 196 -21.24 -2.44 13.32
N SER A 197 -21.57 -1.17 13.53
CA SER A 197 -22.47 -0.40 12.65
C SER A 197 -21.72 0.45 11.63
N SER A 198 -20.39 0.53 11.69
CA SER A 198 -19.58 1.00 10.54
C SER A 198 -19.15 -0.21 9.72
N SER A 199 -19.49 -0.20 8.43
CA SER A 199 -19.13 -1.28 7.51
C SER A 199 -17.66 -1.26 7.12
N MET A 200 -16.79 -0.46 7.75
CA MET A 200 -15.41 -0.22 7.33
C MET A 200 -14.48 -0.19 8.54
N LEU A 201 -13.36 -0.91 8.43
CA LEU A 201 -12.31 -0.89 9.45
C LEU A 201 -11.67 0.50 9.54
N PRO A 202 -11.24 0.93 10.74
CA PRO A 202 -10.40 2.10 10.90
C PRO A 202 -9.12 1.98 10.07
N VAL A 203 -8.56 3.12 9.69
CA VAL A 203 -7.36 3.22 8.86
C VAL A 203 -6.30 3.99 9.63
N MET A 204 -5.12 3.42 9.79
CA MET A 204 -3.96 4.16 10.25
C MET A 204 -3.23 4.80 9.09
N MET A 205 -2.68 5.99 9.31
CA MET A 205 -1.83 6.70 8.35
C MET A 205 -0.63 7.35 9.03
N CYS A 206 0.45 7.53 8.27
CA CYS A 206 1.55 8.41 8.64
C CYS A 206 1.81 9.48 7.57
N SER A 207 2.33 10.65 7.96
CA SER A 207 2.53 11.79 7.06
C SER A 207 3.93 12.39 7.07
N GLU A 208 4.19 13.22 6.06
CA GLU A 208 5.38 14.06 5.93
C GLU A 208 5.53 15.07 7.08
N GLU A 209 4.42 15.53 7.66
CA GLU A 209 4.42 16.43 8.83
C GLU A 209 4.71 15.71 10.16
N GLY A 210 4.96 14.40 10.14
CA GLY A 210 5.31 13.65 11.34
C GLY A 210 4.10 13.18 12.15
N ILE A 211 2.92 13.11 11.53
CA ILE A 211 1.69 12.69 12.22
C ILE A 211 1.45 11.21 11.99
N LEU A 212 1.17 10.46 13.06
CA LEU A 212 0.59 9.12 13.04
C LEU A 212 -0.84 9.20 13.58
N ALA A 213 -1.83 8.73 12.83
CA ALA A 213 -3.22 8.85 13.23
C ALA A 213 -4.11 7.70 12.78
N VAL A 214 -5.25 7.54 13.46
CA VAL A 214 -6.35 6.64 13.09
C VAL A 214 -7.49 7.46 12.50
N LEU A 215 -7.98 7.04 11.34
CA LEU A 215 -9.09 7.62 10.61
C LEU A 215 -10.27 6.64 10.62
N GLU A 216 -11.45 7.15 10.93
CA GLU A 216 -12.70 6.42 10.81
C GLU A 216 -13.71 7.20 9.95
N PRO A 217 -14.51 6.52 9.10
CA PRO A 217 -15.50 7.21 8.29
C PRO A 217 -16.51 7.97 9.15
N GLY A 218 -16.53 9.30 9.02
CA GLY A 218 -17.50 10.17 9.70
C GLY A 218 -17.19 10.44 11.17
N ALA A 219 -16.00 10.10 11.66
CA ALA A 219 -15.49 10.53 12.96
C ALA A 219 -14.33 11.51 12.80
N GLU A 220 -13.99 12.20 13.90
CA GLU A 220 -12.77 13.01 13.96
C GLU A 220 -11.54 12.08 13.97
N PRO A 221 -10.46 12.42 13.23
CA PRO A 221 -9.18 11.73 13.31
C PRO A 221 -8.66 11.65 14.75
N ILE A 222 -8.09 10.49 15.11
CA ILE A 222 -7.43 10.28 16.40
C ILE A 222 -5.92 10.30 16.17
N GLU A 223 -5.28 11.38 16.57
CA GLU A 223 -3.82 11.48 16.57
C GLU A 223 -3.22 10.57 17.66
N LEU A 224 -2.23 9.77 17.27
CA LEU A 224 -1.53 8.82 18.14
C LEU A 224 -0.13 9.30 18.51
N LEU A 225 0.57 9.93 17.57
CA LEU A 225 1.92 10.43 17.71
C LEU A 225 2.12 11.63 16.78
N GLU A 226 2.82 12.64 17.28
CA GLU A 226 3.31 13.78 16.50
C GLU A 226 4.82 13.89 16.73
N GLU A 227 5.59 13.78 15.65
CA GLU A 227 7.04 13.94 15.65
C GLU A 227 7.41 15.23 14.89
N PRO A 228 8.51 15.90 15.26
CA PRO A 228 8.98 17.12 14.58
C PRO A 228 9.60 16.87 13.19
N CYS A 229 9.49 15.65 12.65
CA CYS A 229 10.04 15.22 11.37
C CYS A 229 9.12 14.17 10.74
N ALA A 230 9.29 13.91 9.44
CA ALA A 230 8.42 12.98 8.74
C ALA A 230 8.44 11.57 9.36
N ILE A 231 7.25 10.97 9.47
CA ILE A 231 7.10 9.53 9.70
C ILE A 231 6.99 8.88 8.32
N ASN A 232 8.05 8.21 7.88
CA ASN A 232 8.18 7.70 6.52
C ASN A 232 7.47 6.36 6.28
N SER A 233 7.32 5.54 7.33
CA SER A 233 6.64 4.25 7.28
C SER A 233 6.28 3.79 8.69
N PHE A 234 5.34 2.86 8.81
CA PHE A 234 5.01 2.20 10.07
C PHE A 234 4.57 0.75 9.84
N ASP A 235 4.65 -0.08 10.88
CA ASP A 235 4.06 -1.42 10.87
C ASP A 235 3.33 -1.69 12.18
N ILE A 236 2.21 -2.39 12.08
CA ILE A 236 1.38 -2.80 13.22
C ILE A 236 1.74 -4.25 13.56
N ASP A 237 2.09 -4.54 14.82
CA ASP A 237 2.35 -5.91 15.21
C ASP A 237 1.09 -6.78 15.06
N LYS A 238 1.21 -7.82 14.23
CA LYS A 238 0.12 -8.76 13.92
C LYS A 238 -0.16 -9.72 15.07
N GLN A 239 0.75 -9.87 16.03
CA GLN A 239 0.56 -10.68 17.23
C GLN A 239 -0.05 -9.85 18.37
N ASN A 240 0.40 -8.60 18.50
CA ASN A 240 -0.14 -7.61 19.42
C ASN A 240 -0.47 -6.31 18.68
N TYR A 241 -1.72 -6.18 18.20
CA TYR A 241 -2.17 -4.99 17.46
C TYR A 241 -2.05 -3.65 18.21
N SER A 242 -1.68 -3.68 19.48
CA SER A 242 -1.42 -2.48 20.29
C SER A 242 -0.06 -1.86 19.99
N ASP A 243 0.92 -2.66 19.58
CA ASP A 243 2.29 -2.20 19.36
C ASP A 243 2.48 -1.77 17.89
N ILE A 244 3.07 -0.60 17.71
CA ILE A 244 3.33 0.03 16.43
C ILE A 244 4.80 0.45 16.40
N ILE A 245 5.48 0.17 15.29
CA ILE A 245 6.84 0.63 15.01
C ILE A 245 6.77 1.65 13.87
N CYS A 246 7.47 2.77 14.00
CA CYS A 246 7.52 3.85 13.00
C CYS A 246 8.96 4.14 12.62
N SER A 247 9.24 4.32 11.32
CA SER A 247 10.52 4.85 10.83
C SER A 247 10.42 6.36 10.66
N LEU A 248 11.37 7.10 11.22
CA LEU A 248 11.43 8.56 11.14
C LEU A 248 12.48 9.02 10.13
N GLU A 249 12.33 10.24 9.63
CA GLU A 249 13.30 10.88 8.73
C GLU A 249 14.70 11.01 9.34
N TRP A 250 14.80 11.17 10.66
CA TRP A 250 16.05 11.36 11.39
C TRP A 250 16.85 10.06 11.63
N GLU A 251 16.75 9.08 10.73
CA GLU A 251 17.44 7.79 10.84
C GLU A 251 17.14 7.08 12.18
N SER A 252 15.94 7.27 12.71
CA SER A 252 15.50 6.77 14.00
C SER A 252 14.19 6.01 13.90
N VAL A 253 13.87 5.28 14.96
CA VAL A 253 12.66 4.44 15.05
C VAL A 253 11.92 4.80 16.34
N ALA A 254 10.61 4.99 16.23
CA ALA A 254 9.72 5.13 17.37
C ALA A 254 8.93 3.83 17.58
N ILE A 255 8.67 3.49 18.84
CA ILE A 255 7.81 2.36 19.22
C ILE A 255 6.71 2.93 20.11
N LEU A 256 5.46 2.71 19.70
CA LEU A 256 4.26 3.14 20.40
C LEU A 256 3.45 1.91 20.80
N SER A 257 3.06 1.85 22.08
CA SER A 257 2.10 0.86 22.57
C SER A 257 0.79 1.57 22.93
N ARG A 258 -0.28 1.23 22.22
CA ARG A 258 -1.63 1.76 22.47
C ARG A 258 -2.27 1.05 23.67
N SER A 259 -3.06 1.80 24.45
CA SER A 259 -3.77 1.30 25.63
C SER A 259 -5.20 0.85 25.32
#